data_AF-A0A0Q0FHH3-F1
#
_entry.id   AF-A0A0Q0FHH3-F1
#
_cell.length_a   1.000
_cell.length_b   1.000
_cell.length_c   1.000
_cell.angle_alpha   90.00
_cell.angle_beta   90.00
_cell.angle_gamma   90.00
#
_symmetry.space_group_name_H-M   'P 1'
#
loop_
_entity.id
_entity.type
_entity.pdbx_description
1 polymer ?
#
loop_
_entity_poly.entity_id
_entity_poly.type
_entity_poly.pdbx_seq_one_letter_code
_entity_poly.pdbx_strand_id
1 'polypeptide(L)'
;MGPPLGGPFCFYVANFAGFSNQSVESFVVKQASMQSRVRETGSTMRGRAWRMVWVLLALVFARSIDAAQSLPFTLTAPFVVSQDLDLDASDRAWLDKRKVLRVGIAIADYEPIDITSDRNRYQGISADYLGLVSDQLNISTQVTGFAKRDEAIEALR
;
A
#
# COMPACT_ATOMS: atom_id res chain seq x y z
N MET A 1 -24.85 -45.34 17.02
CA MET A 1 -24.95 -44.21 17.96
C MET A 1 -24.63 -42.92 17.21
N GLY A 2 -25.65 -42.12 16.86
CA GLY A 2 -25.47 -40.67 16.69
C GLY A 2 -25.60 -39.97 18.06
N PRO A 3 -25.54 -38.63 18.16
CA PRO A 3 -25.62 -37.65 17.07
C PRO A 3 -24.52 -36.57 17.03
N PRO A 4 -24.44 -35.80 15.92
CA PRO A 4 -23.74 -34.52 15.77
C PRO A 4 -24.71 -33.33 15.86
N LEU A 5 -24.40 -32.23 16.57
CA LEU A 5 -25.16 -30.95 16.51
C LEU A 5 -24.25 -29.81 17.00
N GLY A 6 -23.94 -28.79 16.18
CA GLY A 6 -24.61 -27.49 16.18
C GLY A 6 -23.64 -26.42 16.72
N GLY A 7 -23.46 -25.22 16.18
CA GLY A 7 -24.24 -24.38 15.29
C GLY A 7 -23.45 -23.09 14.94
N PRO A 8 -24.09 -22.04 14.42
CA PRO A 8 -23.52 -21.19 13.37
C PRO A 8 -23.11 -19.77 13.78
N PHE A 9 -22.42 -19.12 12.82
CA PHE A 9 -22.20 -17.68 12.66
C PHE A 9 -23.25 -16.78 13.30
N CYS A 10 -22.81 -15.83 14.14
CA CYS A 10 -23.61 -14.70 14.59
C CYS A 10 -23.08 -13.41 13.94
N PHE A 11 -23.84 -12.91 12.97
CA PHE A 11 -23.81 -11.53 12.50
C PHE A 11 -24.28 -10.60 13.63
N TYR A 12 -23.62 -9.46 13.81
CA TYR A 12 -24.20 -8.32 14.54
C TYR A 12 -24.37 -7.15 13.55
N VAL A 13 -25.61 -6.93 13.13
CA VAL A 13 -26.08 -5.74 12.41
C VAL A 13 -26.78 -4.86 13.44
N ALA A 14 -26.22 -3.69 13.72
CA ALA A 14 -26.90 -2.68 14.52
C ALA A 14 -27.91 -1.92 13.63
N ASN A 15 -29.18 -2.19 13.86
CA ASN A 15 -30.33 -1.48 13.30
C ASN A 15 -30.73 -0.37 14.28
N PHE A 16 -30.69 0.89 13.84
CA PHE A 16 -31.28 2.01 14.58
C PHE A 16 -32.35 2.67 13.72
N ALA A 17 -33.59 2.26 13.96
CA ALA A 17 -34.78 2.94 13.48
C ALA A 17 -35.28 3.91 14.56
N GLY A 18 -35.44 5.17 14.16
CA GLY A 18 -36.56 6.02 14.56
C GLY A 18 -36.55 6.64 15.96
N PHE A 19 -36.49 7.97 15.99
CA PHE A 19 -37.51 8.71 16.73
C PHE A 19 -37.77 10.07 16.06
N SER A 20 -38.95 10.16 15.46
CA SER A 20 -39.63 11.40 15.09
C SER A 20 -40.12 12.07 16.38
N ASN A 21 -40.01 13.39 16.50
CA ASN A 21 -40.93 14.11 17.36
C ASN A 21 -41.24 15.49 16.77
N GLN A 22 -42.50 15.69 16.40
CA GLN A 22 -43.06 16.95 15.96
C GLN A 22 -43.43 17.84 17.15
N SER A 23 -43.19 19.13 16.92
CA SER A 23 -43.82 20.36 17.41
C SER A 23 -44.95 20.27 18.43
N VAL A 24 -44.88 21.14 19.45
CA VAL A 24 -46.05 21.89 19.91
C VAL A 24 -45.65 23.34 20.21
N GLU A 25 -46.42 24.27 19.63
CA GLU A 25 -46.35 25.71 19.80
C GLU A 25 -46.74 26.16 21.22
N SER A 26 -46.26 27.32 21.66
CA SER A 26 -47.12 28.52 21.77
C SER A 26 -46.50 29.64 22.61
N PHE A 27 -46.95 30.86 22.27
CA PHE A 27 -47.12 32.03 23.15
C PHE A 27 -46.17 33.24 23.00
N VAL A 28 -46.50 34.05 21.98
CA VAL A 28 -46.94 35.46 22.10
C VAL A 28 -45.95 36.51 22.63
N VAL A 29 -45.54 37.36 21.67
CA VAL A 29 -45.43 38.83 21.72
C VAL A 29 -44.44 39.44 22.71
N LYS A 30 -43.38 40.06 22.16
CA LYS A 30 -43.02 41.44 22.49
C LYS A 30 -42.28 42.14 21.35
N GLN A 31 -43.00 43.12 20.80
CA GLN A 31 -42.54 44.40 20.27
C GLN A 31 -41.10 44.55 19.75
N ALA A 32 -41.05 44.93 18.47
CA ALA A 32 -40.40 46.14 17.98
C ALA A 32 -39.02 46.52 18.58
N SER A 33 -37.97 46.22 17.82
CA SER A 33 -36.94 47.21 17.50
C SER A 33 -36.30 46.77 16.18
N MET A 34 -36.56 47.50 15.09
CA MET A 34 -35.58 48.46 14.59
C MET A 34 -34.23 47.78 14.36
N GLN A 35 -34.10 47.06 13.27
CA GLN A 35 -32.80 46.82 12.64
C GLN A 35 -32.97 46.96 11.14
N SER A 36 -32.11 47.82 10.61
CA SER A 36 -32.15 48.38 9.28
C SER A 36 -32.19 47.31 8.18
N ARG A 37 -32.75 47.67 7.02
CA ARG A 37 -32.45 46.98 5.78
C ARG A 37 -30.95 47.12 5.51
N VAL A 38 -30.16 46.16 5.99
CA VAL A 38 -28.91 45.84 5.32
C VAL A 38 -29.32 45.05 4.10
N ARG A 39 -29.26 45.73 2.96
CA ARG A 39 -29.41 45.15 1.64
C ARG A 39 -28.29 44.11 1.48
N GLU A 40 -28.55 42.87 1.85
CA GLU A 40 -27.74 41.71 1.48
C GLU A 40 -27.78 41.65 -0.06
N THR A 41 -26.79 42.29 -0.67
CA THR A 41 -26.52 42.21 -2.10
C THR A 41 -26.17 40.77 -2.38
N GLY A 42 -27.09 40.05 -3.02
CA GLY A 42 -26.92 38.64 -3.36
C GLY A 42 -25.64 38.41 -4.15
N SER A 43 -24.59 37.95 -3.46
CA SER A 43 -23.43 37.37 -4.10
C SER A 43 -23.73 35.89 -4.32
N THR A 44 -24.31 35.59 -5.47
CA THR A 44 -24.56 34.25 -5.98
C THR A 44 -23.25 33.55 -6.39
N MET A 45 -22.22 33.56 -5.52
CA MET A 45 -20.96 32.86 -5.76
C MET A 45 -20.48 32.04 -4.56
N ARG A 46 -21.24 31.97 -3.47
CA ARG A 46 -20.87 31.25 -2.25
C ARG A 46 -20.81 29.72 -2.46
N GLY A 47 -21.70 29.16 -3.28
CA GLY A 47 -21.75 27.72 -3.54
C GLY A 47 -20.64 27.19 -4.46
N ARG A 48 -20.21 27.99 -5.45
CA ARG A 48 -19.12 27.61 -6.37
C ARG A 48 -17.75 27.76 -5.68
N ALA A 49 -17.56 28.84 -4.92
CA ALA A 49 -16.35 29.05 -4.14
C ALA A 49 -16.19 27.97 -3.05
N TRP A 50 -17.27 27.61 -2.35
CA TRP A 50 -17.24 26.53 -1.35
C TRP A 50 -16.93 25.16 -1.96
N ARG A 51 -17.51 24.86 -3.13
CA ARG A 51 -17.17 23.65 -3.89
C ARG A 51 -15.72 23.67 -4.36
N MET A 52 -15.18 24.81 -4.78
CA MET A 52 -13.77 24.91 -5.15
C MET A 52 -12.85 24.73 -3.94
N VAL A 53 -13.20 25.26 -2.77
CA VAL A 53 -12.44 25.03 -1.54
C VAL A 53 -12.46 23.55 -1.15
N TRP A 54 -13.62 22.88 -1.22
CA TRP A 54 -13.72 21.44 -0.97
C TRP A 54 -12.97 20.59 -2.00
N VAL A 55 -12.99 20.99 -3.27
CA VAL A 55 -12.24 20.32 -4.34
C VAL A 55 -10.74 20.52 -4.14
N LEU A 56 -10.28 21.73 -3.78
CA LEU A 56 -8.87 22.01 -3.49
C LEU A 56 -8.41 21.28 -2.22
N LEU A 57 -9.24 21.24 -1.17
CA LEU A 57 -8.98 20.48 0.05
C LEU A 57 -8.89 18.98 -0.26
N ALA A 58 -9.83 18.42 -1.02
CA ALA A 58 -9.79 17.03 -1.46
C ALA A 58 -8.58 16.72 -2.34
N LEU A 59 -8.16 17.64 -3.21
CA LEU A 59 -6.94 17.50 -4.03
C LEU A 59 -5.66 17.50 -3.19
N VAL A 60 -5.63 18.27 -2.09
CA VAL A 60 -4.51 18.27 -1.13
C VAL A 60 -4.50 16.98 -0.32
N PHE A 61 -5.66 16.50 0.14
CA PHE A 61 -5.76 15.22 0.88
C PHE A 61 -5.50 13.99 -0.01
N ALA A 62 -5.80 14.06 -1.31
CA ALA A 62 -5.50 12.99 -2.27
C ALA A 62 -4.00 12.84 -2.59
N ARG A 63 -3.11 13.70 -2.03
CA ARG A 63 -1.66 13.66 -2.31
C ARG A 63 -0.89 12.58 -1.53
N SER A 64 -1.53 11.80 -0.68
CA SER A 64 -0.83 10.81 0.16
C SER A 64 -1.09 9.38 -0.29
N ILE A 65 -0.51 9.00 -1.42
CA ILE A 65 -0.18 7.60 -1.71
C ILE A 65 1.30 7.62 -2.08
N ASP A 66 2.16 7.37 -1.09
CA ASP A 66 3.58 7.12 -1.34
C ASP A 66 3.67 5.66 -1.78
N ALA A 67 3.65 5.45 -3.10
CA ALA A 67 3.86 4.12 -3.65
C ALA A 67 5.35 3.83 -3.59
N ALA A 68 5.74 2.77 -2.87
CA ALA A 68 7.12 2.30 -2.80
C ALA A 68 7.70 2.22 -4.22
N GLN A 69 8.71 3.03 -4.49
CA GLN A 69 9.28 3.16 -5.83
C GLN A 69 10.26 2.01 -6.04
N SER A 70 9.72 0.90 -6.54
CA SER A 70 10.48 -0.32 -6.74
C SER A 70 10.97 -0.40 -8.19
N LEU A 71 12.28 -0.46 -8.42
CA LEU A 71 12.88 -0.59 -9.75
C LEU A 71 13.38 -2.02 -10.00
N PRO A 72 13.04 -2.66 -11.14
CA PRO A 72 13.59 -3.96 -11.47
C PRO A 72 15.07 -3.85 -11.86
N PHE A 73 15.90 -4.74 -11.34
CA PHE A 73 17.32 -4.85 -11.70
C PHE A 73 17.62 -6.19 -12.37
N THR A 74 18.54 -6.17 -13.32
CA THR A 74 19.10 -7.39 -13.92
C THR A 74 20.38 -7.78 -13.18
N LEU A 75 20.49 -9.07 -12.81
CA LEU A 75 21.72 -9.63 -12.24
C LEU A 75 22.74 -9.92 -13.33
N THR A 76 24.01 -9.75 -13.00
CA THR A 76 25.12 -10.19 -13.85
C THR A 76 25.35 -11.69 -13.66
N ALA A 77 25.74 -12.39 -14.72
CA ALA A 77 25.98 -13.84 -14.66
C ALA A 77 27.13 -14.17 -13.69
N PRO A 78 27.01 -15.26 -12.90
CA PRO A 78 28.05 -15.66 -11.95
C PRO A 78 29.35 -16.07 -12.67
N PHE A 79 30.48 -15.83 -12.02
CA PHE A 79 31.81 -16.14 -12.56
C PHE A 79 32.25 -17.60 -12.33
N VAL A 80 31.51 -18.36 -11.52
CA VAL A 80 31.77 -19.78 -11.23
C VAL A 80 30.51 -20.58 -11.50
N VAL A 81 30.66 -21.74 -12.13
CA VAL A 81 29.60 -22.75 -12.24
C VAL A 81 29.51 -23.50 -10.92
N SER A 82 28.33 -23.48 -10.28
CA SER A 82 28.11 -24.18 -9.01
C SER A 82 27.57 -25.58 -9.23
N GLN A 83 27.80 -26.49 -8.28
CA GLN A 83 27.10 -27.78 -8.26
C GLN A 83 25.69 -27.59 -7.72
N ASP A 84 24.72 -28.32 -8.29
CA ASP A 84 23.35 -28.34 -7.79
C ASP A 84 23.31 -28.73 -6.31
N LEU A 85 22.49 -28.04 -5.54
CA LEU A 85 22.30 -28.33 -4.13
C LEU A 85 21.38 -29.55 -3.96
N ASP A 86 21.85 -30.55 -3.20
CA ASP A 86 21.02 -31.71 -2.85
C ASP A 86 19.99 -31.30 -1.79
N LEU A 87 18.75 -31.11 -2.24
CA LEU A 87 17.60 -30.71 -1.42
C LEU A 87 16.71 -31.90 -1.16
N ASP A 88 16.06 -31.91 -0.01
CA ASP A 88 15.03 -32.90 0.25
C ASP A 88 13.86 -32.79 -0.75
N ALA A 89 13.11 -33.87 -0.89
CA ALA A 89 12.02 -33.92 -1.88
C ALA A 89 10.91 -32.88 -1.60
N SER A 90 10.68 -32.52 -0.32
CA SER A 90 9.70 -31.50 0.08
C SER A 90 10.12 -30.09 -0.30
N ASP A 91 11.37 -29.74 -0.06
CA ASP A 91 11.99 -28.46 -0.37
C ASP A 91 12.10 -28.28 -1.88
N ARG A 92 12.49 -29.33 -2.60
CA ARG A 92 12.50 -29.31 -4.06
C ARG A 92 11.10 -29.08 -4.62
N ALA A 93 10.09 -29.80 -4.09
CA ALA A 93 8.70 -29.59 -4.48
C ALA A 93 8.17 -28.19 -4.09
N TRP A 94 8.66 -27.60 -3.00
CA TRP A 94 8.32 -26.23 -2.60
C TRP A 94 8.94 -25.19 -3.53
N LEU A 95 10.21 -25.34 -3.89
CA LEU A 95 10.89 -24.50 -4.88
C LEU A 95 10.27 -24.63 -6.26
N ASP A 96 9.86 -25.84 -6.66
CA ASP A 96 9.21 -26.05 -7.94
C ASP A 96 7.87 -25.32 -8.05
N LYS A 97 7.15 -25.13 -6.94
CA LYS A 97 5.96 -24.27 -6.90
C LYS A 97 6.32 -22.78 -6.99
N ARG A 98 7.52 -22.40 -6.55
CA ARG A 98 8.03 -21.02 -6.49
C ARG A 98 9.16 -20.84 -7.49
N LYS A 99 8.79 -20.83 -8.77
CA LYS A 99 9.72 -20.76 -9.93
C LYS A 99 10.63 -19.52 -9.98
N VAL A 100 10.35 -18.50 -9.16
CA VAL A 100 11.10 -17.24 -9.13
C VAL A 100 11.45 -16.85 -7.70
N LEU A 101 12.73 -16.66 -7.44
CA LEU A 101 13.27 -16.07 -6.21
C LEU A 101 13.29 -14.55 -6.37
N ARG A 102 12.39 -13.87 -5.64
CA ARG A 102 12.32 -12.40 -5.63
C ARG A 102 13.21 -11.87 -4.52
N VAL A 103 14.07 -10.92 -4.85
CA VAL A 103 15.06 -10.34 -3.95
C VAL A 103 14.86 -8.82 -3.91
N GLY A 104 14.62 -8.28 -2.71
CA GLY A 104 14.55 -6.84 -2.48
C GLY A 104 15.90 -6.31 -2.04
N ILE A 105 16.42 -5.29 -2.72
CA ILE A 105 17.63 -4.57 -2.31
C ILE A 105 17.29 -3.11 -2.00
N ALA A 106 18.02 -2.49 -1.06
CA ALA A 106 17.96 -1.04 -0.90
C ALA A 106 18.98 -0.42 -1.86
N ILE A 107 18.57 0.59 -2.64
CA ILE A 107 19.47 1.34 -3.52
C ILE A 107 20.36 2.20 -2.60
N ALA A 108 21.58 1.74 -2.37
CA ALA A 108 22.57 2.37 -1.52
C ALA A 108 23.96 2.24 -2.15
N ASP A 109 24.80 3.26 -1.97
CA ASP A 109 26.16 3.29 -2.50
C ASP A 109 27.12 2.56 -1.53
N TYR A 110 26.99 1.24 -1.44
CA TYR A 110 27.83 0.40 -0.57
C TYR A 110 28.81 -0.45 -1.40
N GLU A 111 29.62 0.24 -2.19
CA GLU A 111 30.66 -0.41 -3.00
C GLU A 111 31.78 -0.98 -2.11
N PRO A 112 32.36 -2.16 -2.45
CA PRO A 112 32.09 -3.00 -3.62
C PRO A 112 31.05 -4.11 -3.37
N ILE A 113 30.34 -4.08 -2.24
CA ILE A 113 29.40 -5.15 -1.87
C ILE A 113 28.13 -5.06 -2.73
N ASP A 114 27.55 -3.88 -2.81
CA ASP A 114 26.35 -3.57 -3.59
C ASP A 114 26.66 -2.42 -4.55
N ILE A 115 26.55 -2.69 -5.85
CA ILE A 115 26.80 -1.73 -6.91
C ILE A 115 25.57 -1.67 -7.82
N THR A 116 24.86 -0.55 -7.80
CA THR A 116 23.74 -0.29 -8.71
C THR A 116 24.18 0.67 -9.81
N SER A 117 24.23 0.18 -11.05
CA SER A 117 24.51 1.03 -12.22
C SER A 117 23.26 1.81 -12.62
N ASP A 118 23.48 3.01 -13.16
CA ASP A 118 22.53 3.82 -13.93
C ASP A 118 21.64 3.07 -14.93
N ARG A 119 22.10 1.93 -15.46
CA ARG A 119 21.39 1.06 -16.40
C ARG A 119 20.56 -0.05 -15.73
N ASN A 120 20.10 0.14 -14.50
CA ASN A 120 19.34 -0.87 -13.73
C ASN A 120 20.06 -2.24 -13.67
N ARG A 121 21.40 -2.21 -13.60
CA ARG A 121 22.21 -3.42 -13.46
C ARG A 121 22.74 -3.50 -12.04
N TYR A 122 22.48 -4.63 -11.39
CA TYR A 122 22.98 -4.92 -10.05
C TYR A 122 24.26 -5.77 -10.15
N GLN A 123 25.29 -5.30 -9.47
CA GLN A 123 26.66 -5.81 -9.47
C GLN A 123 27.23 -5.76 -8.05
N GLY A 124 28.42 -6.31 -7.87
CA GLY A 124 29.11 -6.39 -6.60
C GLY A 124 29.02 -7.78 -6.00
N ILE A 125 29.66 -7.94 -4.85
CA ILE A 125 29.82 -9.24 -4.19
C ILE A 125 28.46 -9.87 -3.91
N SER A 126 27.48 -9.10 -3.42
CA SER A 126 26.13 -9.60 -3.17
C SER A 126 25.44 -10.14 -4.43
N ALA A 127 25.59 -9.45 -5.56
CA ALA A 127 25.00 -9.86 -6.84
C ALA A 127 25.61 -11.18 -7.34
N ASP A 128 26.92 -11.35 -7.17
CA ASP A 128 27.63 -12.58 -7.54
C ASP A 128 27.14 -13.77 -6.71
N TYR A 129 26.98 -13.59 -5.38
CA TYR A 129 26.41 -14.64 -4.52
C TYR A 129 24.97 -14.98 -4.87
N LEU A 130 24.13 -13.99 -5.21
CA LEU A 130 22.78 -14.27 -5.70
C LEU A 130 22.79 -15.10 -6.98
N GLY A 131 23.73 -14.83 -7.88
CA GLY A 131 23.97 -15.65 -9.07
C GLY A 131 24.28 -17.10 -8.70
N LEU A 132 25.23 -17.32 -7.78
CA LEU A 132 25.58 -18.68 -7.32
C LEU A 132 24.40 -19.39 -6.66
N VAL A 133 23.64 -18.71 -5.81
CA VAL A 133 22.46 -19.30 -5.16
C VAL A 133 21.40 -19.65 -6.19
N SER A 134 21.18 -18.81 -7.20
CA SER A 134 20.22 -19.09 -8.27
C SER A 134 20.60 -20.30 -9.13
N ASP A 135 21.90 -20.46 -9.39
CA ASP A 135 22.49 -21.57 -10.13
C ASP A 135 22.34 -22.87 -9.33
N GLN A 136 22.77 -22.87 -8.06
CA GLN A 136 22.69 -24.04 -7.17
C GLN A 136 21.26 -24.55 -6.93
N LEU A 137 20.30 -23.63 -6.85
CA LEU A 137 18.88 -23.96 -6.65
C LEU A 137 18.16 -24.23 -7.98
N ASN A 138 18.78 -23.90 -9.11
CA ASN A 138 18.21 -23.99 -10.45
C ASN A 138 16.86 -23.25 -10.59
N ILE A 139 16.80 -22.02 -10.05
CA ILE A 139 15.61 -21.14 -10.06
C ILE A 139 15.96 -19.75 -10.61
N SER A 140 15.00 -19.10 -11.27
CA SER A 140 15.20 -17.74 -11.78
C SER A 140 15.16 -16.71 -10.66
N THR A 141 16.04 -15.71 -10.69
CA THR A 141 16.07 -14.61 -9.72
C THR A 141 15.55 -13.31 -10.31
N GLN A 142 14.78 -12.57 -9.53
CA GLN A 142 14.32 -11.23 -9.87
C GLN A 142 14.70 -10.27 -8.75
N VAL A 143 15.59 -9.32 -9.07
CA VAL A 143 16.00 -8.29 -8.10
C VAL A 143 15.15 -7.04 -8.31
N THR A 144 14.67 -6.50 -7.21
CA THR A 144 13.92 -5.25 -7.16
C THR A 144 14.59 -4.33 -6.16
N GLY A 145 14.99 -3.13 -6.59
CA GLY A 145 15.59 -2.13 -5.72
C GLY A 145 14.55 -1.15 -5.21
N PHE A 146 14.70 -0.76 -3.95
CA PHE A 146 13.85 0.20 -3.24
C PHE A 146 14.68 1.41 -2.82
N ALA A 147 14.07 2.60 -2.82
CA ALA A 147 14.76 3.83 -2.47
C ALA A 147 15.20 3.88 -0.99
N LYS A 148 14.42 3.26 -0.11
CA LYS A 148 14.71 3.16 1.33
C LYS A 148 14.70 1.73 1.79
N ARG A 149 15.53 1.46 2.81
CA ARG A 149 15.58 0.14 3.45
C ARG A 149 14.23 -0.26 4.05
N ASP A 150 13.48 0.69 4.60
CA ASP A 150 12.16 0.42 5.19
C ASP A 150 11.16 -0.09 4.16
N GLU A 151 11.18 0.45 2.93
CA GLU A 151 10.34 0.00 1.81
C GLU A 151 10.70 -1.44 1.40
N ALA A 152 11.98 -1.79 1.38
CA ALA A 152 12.43 -3.15 1.10
C ALA A 152 11.96 -4.15 2.18
N ILE A 153 11.96 -3.74 3.45
CA ILE A 153 11.47 -4.56 4.56
C ILE A 153 9.95 -4.73 4.49
N GLU A 154 9.23 -3.66 4.16
CA GLU A 154 7.77 -3.71 4.00
C GLU A 154 7.36 -4.67 2.87
N ALA A 155 8.12 -4.71 1.77
CA ALA A 155 7.87 -5.61 0.65
C ALA A 155 8.10 -7.11 0.97
N LEU A 156 8.69 -7.45 2.13
CA LEU A 156 8.92 -8.83 2.57
C LEU A 156 7.77 -9.40 3.40
N ARG A 157 6.85 -8.56 3.92
CA ARG A 157 5.70 -9.00 4.70
C ARG A 157 4.63 -9.65 3.84
#